data_AF-A0A7L4YPQ5-F1
#
_entry.id   AF-A0A7L4YPQ5-F1
#
_cell.length_a   1.000
_cell.length_b   1.000
_cell.length_c   1.000
_cell.angle_alpha   90.00
_cell.angle_beta   90.00
_cell.angle_gamma   90.00
#
_symmetry.space_group_name_H-M   'P 1'
#
loop_
_entity.id
_entity.type
_entity.pdbx_description
1 polymer ?
#
loop_
_entity_poly.entity_id
_entity_poly.type
_entity_poly.pdbx_seq_one_letter_code
_entity_poly.pdbx_strand_id
1 'polypeptide(L)'
;MKSRRITGTLLALLTLLLSACSNAETAIPKVSIEIGNQTSEITPTVYCVSGEAKLGESSEAMQVSPNENVTVTVPDAVAEKQWSIQIWSVADNNGTAVPGTPIGEVPAGSQKASFNTSDSALDRYFIVVAIPEEAGCNAKGAAGMWTLMVSRVG
;
A
#
# COMPACT_ATOMS: atom_id res chain seq x y z
N MET A 1 -19.91 47.07 -60.50
CA MET A 1 -19.27 46.56 -59.27
C MET A 1 -19.73 45.13 -59.06
N LYS A 2 -18.79 44.24 -58.73
CA LYS A 2 -18.91 42.78 -58.67
C LYS A 2 -19.64 42.33 -57.39
N SER A 3 -20.49 41.30 -57.55
CA SER A 3 -20.58 40.07 -56.74
C SER A 3 -20.71 40.18 -55.21
N ARG A 4 -21.70 39.46 -54.63
CA ARG A 4 -21.42 38.15 -54.01
C ARG A 4 -22.71 37.41 -53.61
N ARG A 5 -22.75 36.16 -54.05
CA ARG A 5 -23.76 35.15 -53.74
C ARG A 5 -23.57 34.71 -52.28
N ILE A 6 -24.69 34.53 -51.58
CA ILE A 6 -24.75 34.00 -50.21
C ILE A 6 -24.58 32.48 -50.31
N THR A 7 -23.39 31.99 -50.01
CA THR A 7 -23.11 30.55 -49.90
C THR A 7 -23.45 30.11 -48.48
N GLY A 8 -24.65 29.56 -48.30
CA GLY A 8 -25.00 28.79 -47.11
C GLY A 8 -24.59 27.33 -47.31
N THR A 9 -23.73 26.82 -46.45
CA THR A 9 -23.70 25.40 -46.03
C THR A 9 -22.79 25.27 -44.81
N LEU A 10 -23.37 25.50 -43.63
CA LEU A 10 -22.78 25.12 -42.33
C LEU A 10 -23.41 23.78 -41.97
N LEU A 11 -22.74 22.66 -42.25
CA LEU A 11 -23.18 21.37 -41.73
C LEU A 11 -22.03 20.38 -41.63
N ALA A 12 -22.01 19.69 -40.49
CA ALA A 12 -21.25 18.49 -40.14
C ALA A 12 -19.77 18.70 -39.80
N LEU A 13 -19.46 18.64 -38.50
CA LEU A 13 -18.61 17.58 -37.92
C LEU A 13 -18.62 17.76 -36.38
N LEU A 14 -19.65 17.27 -35.70
CA LEU A 14 -19.78 17.34 -34.25
C LEU A 14 -20.30 16.02 -33.68
N THR A 15 -19.62 14.91 -33.93
CA THR A 15 -19.93 13.61 -33.27
C THR A 15 -18.75 12.65 -33.40
N LEU A 16 -17.83 12.62 -32.43
CA LEU A 16 -16.88 11.51 -32.19
C LEU A 16 -16.14 11.62 -30.84
N LEU A 17 -16.83 12.07 -29.79
CA LEU A 17 -16.28 12.16 -28.43
C LEU A 17 -17.01 11.24 -27.44
N LEU A 18 -17.20 9.96 -27.76
CA LEU A 18 -17.70 8.98 -26.78
C LEU A 18 -17.18 7.57 -27.10
N SER A 19 -15.99 7.23 -26.60
CA SER A 19 -15.63 5.87 -26.15
C SER A 19 -14.17 5.82 -25.66
N ALA A 20 -13.91 6.36 -24.48
CA ALA A 20 -12.74 6.02 -23.70
C ALA A 20 -13.17 5.78 -22.26
N CYS A 21 -14.05 4.78 -22.06
CA CYS A 21 -14.19 4.15 -20.75
C CYS A 21 -12.87 3.43 -20.47
N SER A 22 -11.96 4.15 -19.81
CA SER A 22 -10.79 3.57 -19.19
C SER A 22 -11.28 2.68 -18.05
N ASN A 23 -11.37 1.38 -18.29
CA ASN A 23 -11.27 0.39 -17.22
C ASN A 23 -9.82 0.46 -16.72
N ALA A 24 -9.49 1.51 -15.97
CA ALA A 24 -8.25 1.57 -15.22
C ALA A 24 -8.37 0.50 -14.13
N GLU A 25 -7.75 -0.65 -14.34
CA GLU A 25 -7.48 -1.57 -13.24
C GLU A 25 -6.81 -0.76 -12.13
N THR A 26 -7.44 -0.69 -10.96
CA THR A 26 -6.88 0.03 -9.82
C THR A 26 -5.56 -0.63 -9.47
N ALA A 27 -4.45 0.07 -9.70
CA ALA A 27 -3.13 -0.44 -9.38
C ALA A 27 -3.05 -0.78 -7.89
N ILE A 28 -2.54 -1.98 -7.57
CA ILE A 28 -2.34 -2.41 -6.19
C ILE A 28 -1.24 -1.53 -5.57
N PRO A 29 -1.52 -0.79 -4.48
CA PRO A 29 -0.55 0.13 -3.92
C PRO A 29 0.61 -0.63 -3.25
N LYS A 30 1.82 -0.13 -3.47
CA LYS A 30 3.03 -0.58 -2.78
C LYS A 30 3.37 0.37 -1.65
N VAL A 31 3.90 -0.16 -0.55
CA VAL A 31 4.40 0.64 0.57
C VAL A 31 5.92 0.63 0.54
N SER A 32 6.54 1.78 0.73
CA SER A 32 8.00 1.88 0.86
C SER A 32 8.39 1.84 2.34
N ILE A 33 9.33 0.97 2.69
CA ILE A 33 9.94 0.92 4.02
C ILE A 33 11.44 1.11 3.87
N GLU A 34 11.94 2.17 4.51
CA GLU A 34 13.36 2.49 4.59
C GLU A 34 13.86 2.16 6.00
N ILE A 35 14.96 1.40 6.10
CA ILE A 35 15.63 1.08 7.36
C ILE A 35 17.12 1.33 7.19
N GLY A 36 17.65 2.35 7.88
CA GLY A 36 19.03 2.79 7.69
C GLY A 36 19.30 3.22 6.25
N ASN A 37 20.15 2.47 5.53
CA ASN A 37 20.47 2.70 4.11
C ASN A 37 19.75 1.75 3.15
N GLN A 38 18.86 0.89 3.64
CA GLN A 38 18.11 -0.07 2.83
C GLN A 38 16.69 0.42 2.59
N THR A 39 16.17 0.20 1.38
CA THR A 39 14.79 0.51 1.00
C THR A 39 14.14 -0.73 0.41
N SER A 40 12.91 -1.02 0.82
CA SER A 40 12.08 -2.09 0.28
C SER A 40 10.71 -1.55 -0.10
N GLU A 41 10.29 -1.79 -1.34
CA GLU A 41 8.90 -1.61 -1.75
C GLU A 41 8.16 -2.94 -1.61
N ILE A 42 7.18 -3.00 -0.73
CA ILE A 42 6.43 -4.21 -0.43
C ILE A 42 5.04 -4.17 -1.04
N THR A 43 4.58 -5.33 -1.51
CA THR A 43 3.21 -5.52 -2.02
C THR A 43 2.28 -6.02 -0.89
N PRO A 44 0.96 -5.78 -1.00
CA PRO A 44 0.06 -6.22 0.04
C PRO A 44 -0.22 -7.71 -0.06
N THR A 45 -0.27 -8.34 1.11
CA THR A 45 -0.76 -9.71 1.32
C THR A 45 -2.28 -9.81 1.20
N VAL A 46 -2.98 -8.72 1.52
CA VAL A 46 -4.40 -8.53 1.22
C VAL A 46 -4.62 -7.06 0.89
N TYR A 47 -5.42 -6.78 -0.13
CA TYR A 47 -5.87 -5.43 -0.43
C TYR A 47 -7.23 -5.44 -1.12
N CYS A 48 -8.13 -4.59 -0.65
CA CYS A 48 -9.48 -4.46 -1.21
C CYS A 48 -9.47 -3.66 -2.50
N VAL A 49 -9.90 -4.30 -3.59
CA VAL A 49 -10.08 -3.69 -4.91
C VAL A 49 -11.53 -3.84 -5.31
N SER A 50 -12.24 -2.72 -5.48
CA SER A 50 -13.65 -2.72 -5.90
C SER A 50 -14.56 -3.60 -5.03
N GLY A 51 -14.31 -3.63 -3.72
CA GLY A 51 -15.08 -4.41 -2.74
C GLY A 51 -14.66 -5.88 -2.61
N GLU A 52 -13.67 -6.33 -3.40
CA GLU A 52 -13.12 -7.67 -3.31
C GLU A 52 -11.72 -7.68 -2.72
N ALA A 53 -11.48 -8.55 -1.74
CA ALA A 53 -10.16 -8.84 -1.22
C ALA A 53 -9.30 -9.53 -2.29
N LYS A 54 -8.22 -8.88 -2.71
CA LYS A 54 -7.16 -9.49 -3.52
C LYS A 54 -6.05 -9.94 -2.59
N LEU A 55 -5.68 -11.22 -2.68
CA LEU A 55 -4.64 -11.82 -1.86
C LEU A 55 -3.32 -11.82 -2.63
N GLY A 56 -2.25 -11.48 -1.92
CA GLY A 56 -0.87 -11.57 -2.38
C GLY A 56 -0.06 -12.48 -1.46
N GLU A 57 1.21 -12.65 -1.78
CA GLU A 57 2.17 -13.38 -0.94
C GLU A 57 2.95 -12.42 -0.05
N SER A 58 3.36 -12.86 1.15
CA SER A 58 4.34 -12.15 1.98
C SER A 58 5.66 -12.87 1.85
N SER A 59 6.64 -12.25 1.19
CA SER A 59 7.97 -12.86 1.02
C SER A 59 9.11 -11.95 1.48
N GLU A 60 8.80 -10.68 1.72
CA GLU A 60 9.77 -9.63 1.94
C GLU A 60 10.33 -9.72 3.37
N ALA A 61 11.65 -9.83 3.44
CA ALA A 61 12.41 -9.86 4.68
C ALA A 61 13.66 -9.00 4.57
N MET A 62 14.04 -8.32 5.65
CA MET A 62 15.21 -7.47 5.72
C MET A 62 16.07 -7.81 6.94
N GLN A 63 17.39 -7.84 6.75
CA GLN A 63 18.36 -7.92 7.83
C GLN A 63 18.97 -6.54 8.05
N VAL A 64 18.92 -6.06 9.28
CA VAL A 64 19.27 -4.66 9.62
C VAL A 64 20.10 -4.61 10.90
N SER A 65 20.85 -3.53 11.08
CA SER A 65 21.53 -3.26 12.34
C SER A 65 20.52 -2.85 13.43
N PRO A 66 20.86 -3.04 14.72
CA PRO A 66 20.14 -2.36 15.79
C PRO A 66 20.33 -0.84 15.70
N ASN A 67 19.41 -0.10 16.31
CA ASN A 67 19.43 1.35 16.44
C ASN A 67 19.34 2.13 15.10
N GLU A 68 18.66 1.55 14.11
CA GLU A 68 18.42 2.17 12.81
C GLU A 68 17.07 2.87 12.78
N ASN A 69 16.99 4.00 12.07
CA ASN A 69 15.72 4.66 11.83
C ASN A 69 14.93 3.89 10.78
N VAL A 70 13.66 3.61 11.09
CA VAL A 70 12.66 3.08 10.17
C VAL A 70 11.77 4.21 9.70
N THR A 71 11.56 4.33 8.39
CA THR A 71 10.58 5.24 7.80
C THR A 71 9.68 4.45 6.86
N VAL A 72 8.38 4.48 7.15
CA VAL A 72 7.34 3.91 6.29
C VAL A 72 6.69 5.05 5.52
N THR A 73 6.64 4.93 4.19
CA THR A 73 5.95 5.85 3.30
C THR A 73 4.86 5.09 2.54
N VAL A 74 3.63 5.56 2.65
CA VAL A 74 2.47 4.98 1.97
C VAL A 74 2.04 5.89 0.80
N PRO A 75 1.49 5.32 -0.29
CA PRO A 75 0.94 6.10 -1.39
C PRO A 75 -0.40 6.74 -1.00
N ASP A 76 -0.85 7.73 -1.78
CA ASP A 76 -2.08 8.49 -1.48
C ASP A 76 -3.31 7.60 -1.26
N ALA A 77 -3.47 6.55 -2.07
CA ALA A 77 -4.58 5.59 -1.94
C ALA A 77 -4.65 4.89 -0.57
N VAL A 78 -3.52 4.80 0.15
CA VAL A 78 -3.43 4.26 1.51
C VAL A 78 -3.50 5.39 2.54
N ALA A 79 -2.83 6.53 2.27
CA ALA A 79 -2.82 7.71 3.13
C ALA A 79 -4.22 8.30 3.38
N GLU A 80 -5.11 8.20 2.39
CA GLU A 80 -6.52 8.64 2.49
C GLU A 80 -7.38 7.69 3.35
N LYS A 81 -6.85 6.53 3.75
CA LYS A 81 -7.52 5.54 4.59
C LYS A 81 -7.04 5.64 6.04
N GLN A 82 -7.75 4.96 6.95
CA GLN A 82 -7.35 4.85 8.35
C GLN A 82 -6.24 3.80 8.54
N TRP A 83 -5.05 4.05 8.00
CA TRP A 83 -3.94 3.09 8.09
C TRP A 83 -3.18 3.21 9.43
N SER A 84 -2.51 2.13 9.81
CA SER A 84 -1.69 2.02 11.02
C SER A 84 -0.45 1.17 10.77
N ILE A 85 0.55 1.25 11.66
CA ILE A 85 1.68 0.32 11.70
C ILE A 85 1.58 -0.49 12.97
N GLN A 86 1.55 -1.80 12.83
CA GLN A 86 1.54 -2.75 13.92
C GLN A 86 2.84 -3.55 13.91
N ILE A 87 3.42 -3.73 15.08
CA ILE A 87 4.60 -4.58 15.27
C ILE A 87 4.13 -5.91 15.82
N TRP A 88 4.50 -7.00 15.15
CA TRP A 88 4.09 -8.35 15.51
C TRP A 88 5.32 -9.21 15.82
N SER A 89 5.20 -10.10 16.81
CA SER A 89 6.20 -11.15 17.00
C SER A 89 6.22 -12.11 15.81
N VAL A 90 7.30 -12.87 15.68
CA VAL A 90 7.39 -13.95 14.68
C VAL A 90 6.85 -15.24 15.28
N ALA A 91 5.90 -15.87 14.59
CA ALA A 91 5.48 -17.24 14.80
C ALA A 91 5.97 -18.13 13.65
N ASP A 92 5.97 -19.44 13.87
CA ASP A 92 6.25 -20.45 12.84
C ASP A 92 4.95 -21.14 12.44
N ASN A 93 4.72 -21.25 11.13
CA ASN A 93 3.66 -22.07 10.57
C ASN A 93 4.26 -23.01 9.53
N ASN A 94 4.54 -24.25 9.95
CA ASN A 94 5.13 -25.30 9.11
C ASN A 94 6.47 -24.88 8.47
N GLY A 95 7.35 -24.22 9.23
CA GLY A 95 8.65 -23.74 8.75
C GLY A 95 8.62 -22.39 8.04
N THR A 96 7.44 -21.77 7.89
CA THR A 96 7.28 -20.41 7.36
C THR A 96 7.10 -19.43 8.50
N ALA A 97 7.92 -18.38 8.54
CA ALA A 97 7.75 -17.28 9.48
C ALA A 97 6.47 -16.50 9.14
N VAL A 98 5.58 -16.32 10.12
CA VAL A 98 4.32 -15.59 9.98
C VAL A 98 4.11 -14.63 11.16
N PRO A 99 3.34 -13.53 10.99
CA PRO A 99 2.96 -12.68 12.12
C PRO A 99 2.27 -13.48 13.24
N GLY A 100 2.76 -13.30 14.48
CA GLY A 100 2.33 -14.05 15.66
C GLY A 100 1.38 -13.25 16.56
N THR A 101 1.91 -12.58 17.57
CA THR A 101 1.14 -11.75 18.52
C THR A 101 1.47 -10.27 18.29
N PRO A 102 0.48 -9.35 18.32
CA PRO A 102 0.77 -7.92 18.27
C PRO A 102 1.51 -7.51 19.54
N ILE A 103 2.63 -6.81 19.39
CA ILE A 103 3.49 -6.37 20.50
C ILE A 103 3.62 -4.86 20.60
N GLY A 104 3.11 -4.12 19.61
CA GLY A 104 3.10 -2.67 19.64
C GLY A 104 2.42 -2.07 18.41
N GLU A 105 2.15 -0.77 18.48
CA GLU A 105 1.61 0.03 17.39
C GLU A 105 2.43 1.32 17.29
N VAL A 106 2.69 1.78 16.07
CA VAL A 106 3.38 3.04 15.80
C VAL A 106 2.36 4.04 15.27
N PRO A 107 2.27 5.25 15.86
CA PRO A 107 1.40 6.30 15.35
C PRO A 107 1.72 6.62 13.88
N ALA A 108 0.69 6.53 13.03
CA ALA A 108 0.80 6.90 11.63
C ALA A 108 0.49 8.39 11.42
N GLY A 109 1.35 9.08 10.66
CA GLY A 109 1.01 10.38 10.08
C GLY A 109 0.16 10.21 8.82
N SER A 110 -0.07 11.29 8.07
CA SER A 110 -0.90 11.22 6.86
C SER A 110 -0.32 10.27 5.80
N GLN A 111 0.96 10.45 5.43
CA GLN A 111 1.64 9.62 4.41
C GLN A 111 2.88 8.90 4.94
N LYS A 112 3.36 9.28 6.12
CA LYS A 112 4.63 8.81 6.67
C LYS A 112 4.52 8.50 8.15
N ALA A 113 5.29 7.52 8.58
CA ALA A 113 5.51 7.21 9.99
C ALA A 113 6.95 6.75 10.19
N SER A 114 7.49 7.02 11.37
CA SER A 114 8.88 6.69 11.70
C SER A 114 9.01 6.17 13.12
N PHE A 115 9.93 5.24 13.33
CA PHE A 115 10.28 4.63 14.62
C PHE A 115 11.71 4.06 14.53
N ASN A 116 12.24 3.52 15.62
CA ASN A 116 13.59 2.95 15.65
C ASN A 116 13.56 1.41 15.72
N THR A 117 14.50 0.73 15.06
CA THR A 117 14.57 -0.74 15.12
C THR A 117 14.78 -1.26 16.54
N SER A 118 15.36 -0.47 17.44
CA SER A 118 15.55 -0.81 18.86
C SER A 118 14.34 -0.54 19.75
N ASP A 119 13.25 0.04 19.23
CA ASP A 119 12.00 0.19 20.01
C ASP A 119 11.33 -1.17 20.29
N SER A 120 11.56 -2.16 19.43
CA SER A 120 11.16 -3.55 19.67
C SER A 120 12.19 -4.26 20.54
N ALA A 121 11.74 -4.94 21.60
CA ALA A 121 12.61 -5.81 22.40
C ALA A 121 13.04 -7.09 21.66
N LEU A 122 12.38 -7.47 20.55
CA LEU A 122 12.63 -8.72 19.83
C LEU A 122 13.60 -8.53 18.68
N ASP A 123 14.54 -9.46 18.50
CA ASP A 123 15.49 -9.42 17.38
C ASP A 123 14.85 -9.78 16.04
N ARG A 124 13.72 -10.48 16.06
CA ARG A 124 12.91 -10.77 14.87
C ARG A 124 11.48 -10.34 15.12
N TYR A 125 10.93 -9.56 14.21
CA TYR A 125 9.55 -9.06 14.28
C TYR A 125 9.04 -8.75 12.87
N PHE A 126 7.73 -8.64 12.73
CA PHE A 126 7.08 -8.14 11.54
C PHE A 126 6.68 -6.69 11.72
N ILE A 127 6.95 -5.87 10.71
CA ILE A 127 6.30 -4.58 10.51
C ILE A 127 5.08 -4.85 9.62
N VAL A 128 3.89 -4.59 10.16
CA VAL A 128 2.63 -4.77 9.44
C VAL A 128 1.98 -3.41 9.26
N VAL A 129 1.89 -2.95 8.01
CA VAL A 129 1.09 -1.77 7.67
C VAL A 129 -0.33 -2.27 7.39
N ALA A 130 -1.31 -1.76 8.11
CA ALA A 130 -2.67 -2.28 8.07
C ALA A 130 -3.71 -1.18 7.84
N ILE A 131 -4.67 -1.44 6.97
CA ILE A 131 -5.96 -0.73 6.87
C ILE A 131 -7.00 -1.65 7.52
N PRO A 132 -7.78 -1.16 8.51
CA PRO A 132 -8.82 -1.96 9.16
C PRO A 132 -9.89 -2.39 8.17
N GLU A 133 -10.77 -3.31 8.57
CA GLU A 133 -11.92 -3.70 7.75
C GLU A 133 -12.77 -2.48 7.36
N GLU A 134 -13.25 -2.47 6.11
CA GLU A 134 -14.12 -1.42 5.59
C GLU A 134 -15.50 -1.98 5.23
N ALA A 135 -16.55 -1.23 5.57
CA ALA A 135 -17.93 -1.56 5.19
C ALA A 135 -18.09 -1.42 3.66
N GLY A 136 -17.89 -2.51 2.94
CA GLY A 136 -17.88 -2.52 1.47
C GLY A 136 -16.83 -3.45 0.87
N CYS A 137 -15.92 -3.98 1.68
CA CYS A 137 -15.01 -5.03 1.25
C CYS A 137 -15.34 -6.37 1.92
N ASN A 138 -15.23 -7.46 1.16
CA ASN A 138 -15.40 -8.82 1.70
C ASN A 138 -14.14 -9.39 2.37
N ALA A 139 -13.13 -8.55 2.66
CA ALA A 139 -11.95 -8.95 3.42
C ALA A 139 -12.30 -9.24 4.89
N LYS A 140 -11.60 -10.20 5.49
CA LYS A 140 -11.67 -10.50 6.92
C LYS A 140 -10.34 -10.13 7.58
N GLY A 141 -10.39 -9.48 8.72
CA GLY A 141 -9.25 -8.98 9.49
C GLY A 141 -8.79 -7.58 9.08
N ALA A 142 -8.55 -7.34 7.79
CA ALA A 142 -8.02 -6.07 7.29
C ALA A 142 -8.43 -5.80 5.84
N ALA A 143 -8.72 -4.54 5.49
CA ALA A 143 -8.96 -4.13 4.10
C ALA A 143 -7.65 -3.94 3.29
N GLY A 144 -6.52 -3.86 3.98
CA GLY A 144 -5.19 -3.76 3.39
C GLY A 144 -4.13 -4.21 4.38
N MET A 145 -3.16 -5.02 3.95
CA MET A 145 -2.07 -5.47 4.82
C MET A 145 -0.78 -5.69 4.04
N TRP A 146 0.26 -4.94 4.40
CA TRP A 146 1.62 -5.10 3.89
C TRP A 146 2.52 -5.57 5.02
N THR A 147 3.31 -6.62 4.77
CA THR A 147 4.07 -7.29 5.81
C THR A 147 5.53 -7.37 5.41
N LEU A 148 6.40 -6.81 6.24
CA LEU A 148 7.85 -6.94 6.11
C LEU A 148 8.41 -7.62 7.34
N MET A 149 9.11 -8.73 7.14
CA MET A 149 9.86 -9.36 8.23
C MET A 149 11.18 -8.61 8.45
N VAL A 150 11.50 -8.26 9.70
CA VAL A 150 12.78 -7.66 10.06
C VAL A 150 13.53 -8.60 11.00
N SER A 151 14.82 -8.80 10.72
CA SER A 151 15.75 -9.47 11.62
C SER A 151 16.90 -8.53 11.93
N ARG A 152 17.07 -8.16 13.20
CA ARG A 152 18.25 -7.43 13.63
C ARG A 152 19.44 -8.37 13.68
N VAL A 153 20.53 -7.98 13.03
CA VAL A 153 21.80 -8.71 12.98
C VAL A 153 22.92 -7.75 13.39
N GLY A 154 23.76 -8.17 14.33
CA GLY A 154 24.82 -7.32 14.89
C GLY A 154 25.27 -7.80 16.26
#